data_AF-A0A2V5NAW9-F1
#
_entry.id   AF-A0A2V5NAW9-F1
#
_cell.length_a   1.000
_cell.length_b   1.000
_cell.length_c   1.000
_cell.angle_alpha   90.00
_cell.angle_beta   90.00
_cell.angle_gamma   90.00
#
_symmetry.space_group_name_H-M   'P 1'
#
loop_
_entity.id
_entity.type
_entity.pdbx_description
1 polymer ?
#
loop_
_entity_poly.entity_id
_entity_poly.type
_entity_poly.pdbx_seq_one_letter_code
_entity_poly.pdbx_strand_id
1 'polypeptide(L)'
;MKTQTKSIKESAIVTVAAIRRSKSGPTEYLFNEKQRIFELRATTRSRGKSTAFLEHALDRKMPVRVVLDSRRSVIERIEPLSREEVAEFRGNKLLLKDPERSLRVDVKKIDPTVFNLVEYHLKLRCFRRCRRIIPNYKTAKKMFDFCAQQSCNLGGPFSVTPCIPFQYVRDGCYARAHKMRWIITTKYRYCCEKVFSFANQNNDRLAVKADKWGGCCVAWWYHVVPLVRVRLRFGRFSIAVAMVFDPGMFDKPVLLSTWLAAQENTACSSNAHVSMYSIQPGSAYTPANYAGTAFSTDPSYTATNATLIAYKNLTTCP
;
A
#
# COMPACT_ATOMS: atom_id res chain seq x y z
N MET A 1 -2.85 -32.28 17.73
CA MET A 1 -1.56 -31.55 17.73
C MET A 1 -1.83 -30.06 17.60
N LYS A 2 -1.56 -29.26 18.64
CA LYS A 2 -1.59 -27.79 18.53
C LYS A 2 -0.38 -27.36 17.72
N THR A 3 -0.58 -27.01 16.46
CA THR A 3 0.47 -26.38 15.64
C THR A 3 0.82 -25.06 16.33
N GLN A 4 1.93 -25.02 17.08
CA GLN A 4 2.48 -23.77 17.58
C GLN A 4 2.89 -22.93 16.36
N THR A 5 1.96 -22.09 15.90
CA THR A 5 2.22 -21.15 14.82
C THR A 5 3.27 -20.15 15.26
N LYS A 6 4.50 -20.34 14.77
CA LYS A 6 5.68 -19.53 15.08
C LYS A 6 5.40 -18.05 14.72
N SER A 7 5.55 -17.15 15.70
CA SER A 7 5.53 -15.70 15.51
C SER A 7 6.57 -15.31 14.45
N ILE A 8 6.17 -14.52 13.46
CA ILE A 8 7.07 -14.04 12.42
C ILE A 8 7.57 -12.67 12.87
N LYS A 9 8.79 -12.68 13.43
CA LYS A 9 9.45 -11.46 13.91
C LYS A 9 10.19 -10.81 12.76
N GLU A 10 9.94 -9.52 12.59
CA GLU A 10 10.58 -8.69 11.58
C GLU A 10 11.30 -7.53 12.27
N SER A 11 12.57 -7.29 11.94
CA SER A 11 13.28 -6.07 12.34
C SER A 11 13.26 -5.09 11.17
N ALA A 12 12.78 -3.88 11.40
CA ALA A 12 12.69 -2.85 10.36
C ALA A 12 13.12 -1.49 10.90
N ILE A 13 13.75 -0.68 10.04
CA ILE A 13 13.97 0.74 10.30
C ILE A 13 12.80 1.50 9.68
N VAL A 14 12.08 2.26 10.50
CA VAL A 14 10.83 2.94 10.11
C VAL A 14 10.79 4.36 10.65
N THR A 15 9.91 5.17 10.08
CA THR A 15 9.54 6.49 10.61
C THR A 15 8.08 6.48 11.04
N VAL A 16 7.80 7.04 12.23
CA VAL A 16 6.44 7.14 12.75
C VAL A 16 5.64 8.09 11.87
N ALA A 17 4.53 7.60 11.32
CA ALA A 17 3.59 8.40 10.53
C ALA A 17 2.62 9.14 11.46
N ALA A 18 2.01 8.42 12.39
CA ALA A 18 1.11 8.97 13.40
C ALA A 18 0.94 8.00 14.58
N ILE A 19 0.48 8.55 15.71
CA ILE A 19 0.06 7.82 16.89
C ILE A 19 -1.41 8.15 17.13
N ARG A 20 -2.29 7.15 17.04
CA ARG A 20 -3.74 7.34 17.26
C ARG A 20 -4.11 6.81 18.62
N ARG A 21 -4.63 7.69 19.47
CA ARG A 21 -5.11 7.33 20.81
C ARG A 21 -6.63 7.17 20.76
N SER A 22 -7.13 6.00 21.15
CA SER A 22 -8.56 5.78 21.31
C SER A 22 -8.96 6.04 22.76
N LYS A 23 -10.18 6.56 22.98
CA LYS A 23 -10.73 6.75 24.34
C LYS A 23 -11.00 5.42 25.05
N SER A 24 -11.31 4.37 24.29
CA SER A 24 -11.73 3.06 24.80
C SER A 24 -10.93 1.88 24.23
N GLY A 25 -9.92 2.16 23.40
CA GLY A 25 -9.14 1.16 22.69
C GLY A 25 -7.63 1.34 22.86
N PRO A 26 -6.82 0.40 22.35
CA PRO A 26 -5.38 0.50 22.42
C PRO A 26 -4.85 1.69 21.61
N THR A 27 -3.71 2.23 22.04
CA THR A 27 -2.94 3.19 21.23
C THR A 27 -2.39 2.49 20.00
N GLU A 28 -2.67 3.06 18.84
CA GLU A 28 -2.22 2.56 17.54
C GLU A 28 -1.03 3.39 17.03
N TYR A 29 -0.06 2.71 16.44
CA TYR A 29 1.16 3.27 15.89
C TYR A 29 1.22 2.95 14.40
N LEU A 30 1.34 4.01 13.60
CA LEU A 30 1.41 3.94 12.14
C LEU A 30 2.83 4.28 11.70
N PHE A 31 3.35 3.56 10.72
CA PHE A 31 4.68 3.80 10.15
C PHE A 31 4.58 4.11 8.66
N ASN A 32 5.39 5.06 8.17
CA ASN A 32 5.37 5.48 6.76
C ASN A 32 5.71 4.32 5.80
N GLU A 33 6.54 3.39 6.26
CA GLU A 33 7.02 2.23 5.49
C GLU A 33 6.13 0.99 5.60
N LYS A 34 5.02 1.04 6.36
CA LYS A 34 4.15 -0.11 6.64
C LYS A 34 2.70 0.28 6.48
N GLN A 35 1.91 -0.44 5.68
CA GLN A 35 0.47 -0.15 5.58
C GLN A 35 -0.32 -0.58 6.83
N ARG A 36 0.26 -1.50 7.60
CA ARG A 36 -0.36 -2.09 8.76
C ARG A 36 -0.43 -1.11 9.94
N ILE A 37 -1.47 -1.29 10.74
CA ILE A 37 -1.69 -0.59 12.02
C ILE A 37 -1.12 -1.47 13.13
N PHE A 38 -0.27 -0.92 14.01
CA PHE A 38 0.38 -1.67 15.07
C PHE A 38 -0.01 -1.19 16.47
N GLU A 39 0.11 -2.08 17.45
CA GLU A 39 -0.06 -1.77 18.87
C GLU A 39 1.21 -2.16 19.65
N LEU A 40 1.47 -1.49 20.78
CA LEU A 40 2.51 -1.95 21.71
C LEU A 40 2.05 -3.22 22.42
N ARG A 41 2.94 -4.22 22.54
CA ARG A 41 2.66 -5.44 23.30
C ARG A 41 2.25 -5.10 24.73
N ALA A 42 1.16 -5.71 25.21
CA ALA A 42 0.62 -5.46 26.56
C ALA A 42 1.64 -5.73 27.68
N THR A 43 2.53 -6.72 27.49
CA THR A 43 3.54 -7.13 28.48
C THR A 43 4.85 -6.36 28.41
N THR A 44 4.94 -5.31 27.60
CA THR A 44 6.16 -4.48 27.53
C THR A 44 6.35 -3.76 28.86
N ARG A 45 7.25 -4.26 29.72
CA ARG A 45 7.58 -3.66 31.03
C ARG A 45 7.96 -2.17 30.94
N SER A 46 8.40 -1.73 29.75
CA SER A 46 8.78 -0.35 29.43
C SER A 46 7.74 0.40 28.58
N ARG A 47 6.47 0.00 28.55
CA ARG A 47 5.43 0.56 27.65
C ARG A 47 5.36 2.10 27.68
N GLY A 48 5.44 2.71 28.87
CA GLY A 48 5.48 4.17 29.01
C GLY A 48 6.71 4.81 28.34
N LYS A 49 7.91 4.24 28.57
CA LYS A 49 9.15 4.70 27.93
C LYS A 49 9.12 4.52 26.40
N SER A 50 8.62 3.37 25.93
CA SER A 50 8.44 3.08 24.51
C SER A 50 7.47 4.05 23.83
N THR A 51 6.38 4.42 24.53
CA THR A 51 5.41 5.40 24.03
C THR A 51 6.03 6.78 23.90
N ALA A 52 6.66 7.28 24.98
CA ALA A 52 7.34 8.58 24.97
C ALA A 52 8.45 8.65 23.90
N PHE A 53 9.18 7.54 23.68
CA PHE A 53 10.21 7.49 22.64
C PHE A 53 9.61 7.57 21.23
N LEU A 54 8.50 6.89 20.95
CA LEU A 54 7.82 6.98 19.65
C LEU A 54 7.18 8.35 19.41
N GLU A 55 6.68 9.01 20.46
CA GLU A 55 6.17 10.38 20.39
C GLU A 55 7.31 11.35 20.04
N HIS A 56 8.44 11.27 20.74
CA HIS A 56 9.62 12.06 20.40
C HIS A 56 10.12 11.77 18.98
N ALA A 57 10.08 10.50 18.55
CA ALA A 57 10.47 10.13 17.19
C ALA A 57 9.51 10.70 16.13
N LEU A 58 8.21 10.74 16.41
CA LEU A 58 7.20 11.38 15.56
C LEU A 58 7.48 12.88 15.42
N ASP A 59 7.66 13.58 16.54
CA ASP A 59 7.88 15.04 16.56
C ASP A 59 9.16 15.44 15.83
N ARG A 60 10.24 14.66 16.02
CA ARG A 60 11.54 14.90 15.40
C ARG A 60 11.69 14.28 14.02
N LYS A 61 10.67 13.56 13.51
CA LYS A 61 10.75 12.75 12.27
C LYS A 61 11.98 11.82 12.27
N MET A 62 12.29 11.27 13.43
CA MET A 62 13.47 10.43 13.64
C MET A 62 13.15 8.98 13.24
N PRO A 63 14.02 8.33 12.44
CA PRO A 63 13.89 6.90 12.20
C PRO A 63 14.17 6.10 13.46
N VAL A 64 13.49 4.96 13.61
CA VAL A 64 13.61 4.05 14.74
C VAL A 64 13.69 2.62 14.25
N ARG A 65 14.41 1.77 14.99
CA ARG A 65 14.39 0.33 14.76
C ARG A 65 13.25 -0.28 15.56
N VAL A 66 12.40 -1.04 14.89
CA VAL A 66 11.29 -1.76 15.52
C VAL A 66 11.41 -3.25 15.24
N VAL A 67 11.12 -4.05 16.26
CA VAL A 67 10.88 -5.49 16.11
C VAL A 67 9.38 -5.71 16.15
N LEU A 68 8.83 -6.23 15.06
CA LEU A 68 7.40 -6.39 14.84
C LEU A 68 7.01 -7.87 14.83
N ASP A 69 5.92 -8.23 15.49
CA ASP A 69 5.19 -9.46 15.18
C ASP A 69 4.21 -9.16 14.04
N SER A 70 4.67 -9.47 12.83
CA SER A 70 3.92 -9.29 11.59
C SER A 70 2.81 -10.32 11.42
N ARG A 71 2.50 -11.18 12.39
CA ARG A 71 1.22 -11.92 12.43
C ARG A 71 0.22 -11.23 13.35
N ARG A 72 0.67 -10.73 14.49
CA ARG A 72 -0.20 -10.14 15.53
C ARG A 72 -0.43 -8.64 15.46
N SER A 73 0.27 -7.91 14.58
CA SER A 73 0.21 -6.43 14.52
C SER A 73 0.82 -5.79 15.77
N VAL A 74 1.85 -6.39 16.34
CA VAL A 74 2.39 -5.96 17.63
C VAL A 74 3.83 -5.48 17.48
N ILE A 75 4.16 -4.35 18.11
CA ILE A 75 5.53 -3.90 18.34
C ILE A 75 6.04 -4.63 19.58
N GLU A 76 7.02 -5.50 19.37
CA GLU A 76 7.67 -6.30 20.41
C GLU A 76 8.79 -5.52 21.10
N ARG A 77 9.57 -4.76 20.32
CA ARG A 77 10.72 -4.00 20.82
C ARG A 77 10.99 -2.78 19.96
N ILE A 78 11.58 -1.77 20.58
CA ILE A 78 12.02 -0.53 19.93
C ILE A 78 13.43 -0.25 20.38
N GLU A 79 14.28 0.12 19.44
CA GLU A 79 15.68 0.42 19.66
C GLU A 79 16.02 1.77 19.00
N PRO A 80 16.81 2.62 19.67
CA PRO A 80 17.40 3.78 19.01
C PRO A 80 18.40 3.30 17.94
N LEU A 81 18.59 4.11 16.92
CA LEU A 81 19.58 3.87 15.86
C LEU A 81 20.90 4.58 16.21
N SER A 82 22.01 4.03 15.71
CA SER A 82 23.30 4.72 15.70
C SER A 82 23.26 5.94 14.76
N ARG A 83 24.23 6.84 14.88
CA ARG A 83 24.32 8.02 13.99
C ARG A 83 24.52 7.60 12.53
N GLU A 84 25.30 6.55 12.32
CA GLU A 84 25.61 5.97 11.01
C GLU A 84 24.36 5.37 10.37
N GLU A 85 23.57 4.60 11.13
CA GLU A 85 22.31 4.03 10.65
C GLU A 85 21.28 5.12 10.30
N VAL A 86 21.23 6.21 11.08
CA VAL A 86 20.37 7.37 10.77
C VAL A 86 20.83 8.06 9.48
N ALA A 87 22.14 8.23 9.30
CA ALA A 87 22.70 8.84 8.10
C ALA A 87 22.44 7.99 6.86
N GLU A 88 22.65 6.68 6.95
CA GLU A 88 22.36 5.72 5.88
C GLU A 88 20.87 5.72 5.51
N PHE A 89 19.98 5.64 6.50
CA PHE A 89 18.54 5.67 6.28
C PHE A 89 18.10 6.96 5.56
N ARG A 90 18.63 8.12 5.99
CA ARG A 90 18.32 9.40 5.37
C ARG A 90 18.90 9.54 3.96
N GLY A 91 20.12 9.04 3.74
CA GLY A 91 20.77 9.05 2.42
C GLY A 91 20.02 8.19 1.39
N ASN A 92 19.48 7.05 1.83
CA ASN A 92 18.75 6.12 0.97
C ASN A 92 17.27 6.54 0.75
N LYS A 93 16.69 7.35 1.64
CA LYS A 93 15.28 7.76 1.54
C LYS A 93 15.11 8.97 0.62
N LEU A 94 14.98 8.68 -0.68
CA LEU A 94 14.70 9.68 -1.69
C LEU A 94 13.21 10.07 -1.71
N LEU A 95 12.93 11.37 -1.58
CA LEU A 95 11.56 11.89 -1.69
C LEU A 95 11.15 12.12 -3.15
N LEU A 96 9.86 11.91 -3.42
CA LEU A 96 9.26 12.21 -4.70
C LEU A 96 9.23 13.73 -4.91
N LYS A 97 9.82 14.18 -6.02
CA LYS A 97 9.74 15.58 -6.44
C LYS A 97 8.33 15.93 -6.94
N ASP A 98 7.80 17.06 -6.45
CA ASP A 98 6.52 17.65 -6.85
C ASP A 98 5.34 16.65 -6.79
N PRO A 99 4.99 16.13 -5.59
CA PRO A 99 3.87 15.23 -5.43
C PRO A 99 2.55 15.90 -5.83
N GLU A 100 1.60 15.10 -6.30
CA GLU A 100 0.23 15.57 -6.51
C GLU A 100 -0.49 15.77 -5.19
N ARG A 101 -1.48 16.65 -5.20
CA ARG A 101 -2.33 16.88 -4.03
C ARG A 101 -3.20 15.66 -3.76
N SER A 102 -3.32 15.31 -2.48
CA SER A 102 -4.29 14.31 -2.02
C SER A 102 -5.69 14.89 -1.93
N LEU A 103 -6.68 14.10 -2.35
CA LEU A 103 -8.07 14.49 -2.48
C LEU A 103 -8.89 13.77 -1.42
N ARG A 104 -9.72 14.51 -0.68
CA ARG A 104 -10.75 13.92 0.18
C ARG A 104 -11.80 13.24 -0.68
N VAL A 105 -12.37 12.16 -0.18
CA VAL A 105 -13.39 11.41 -0.88
C VAL A 105 -14.42 10.87 0.11
N ASP A 106 -15.67 10.85 -0.32
CA ASP A 106 -16.74 10.10 0.32
C ASP A 106 -17.15 9.01 -0.69
N VAL A 107 -16.70 7.79 -0.46
CA VAL A 107 -16.82 6.71 -1.45
C VAL A 107 -18.27 6.39 -1.76
N LYS A 108 -19.17 6.55 -0.79
CA LYS A 108 -20.61 6.32 -0.97
C LYS A 108 -21.28 7.34 -1.89
N LYS A 109 -20.67 8.52 -2.07
CA LYS A 109 -21.15 9.59 -2.96
C LYS A 109 -20.47 9.61 -4.32
N ILE A 110 -19.59 8.66 -4.61
CA ILE A 110 -18.94 8.56 -5.92
C ILE A 110 -19.98 8.15 -6.96
N ASP A 111 -20.14 8.95 -8.00
CA ASP A 111 -20.76 8.51 -9.25
C ASP A 111 -19.72 7.72 -10.08
N PRO A 112 -19.86 6.38 -10.20
CA PRO A 112 -18.89 5.55 -10.89
C PRO A 112 -18.86 5.80 -12.41
N THR A 113 -19.88 6.43 -12.98
CA THR A 113 -19.93 6.72 -14.43
C THR A 113 -19.00 7.88 -14.81
N VAL A 114 -18.73 8.79 -13.87
CA VAL A 114 -17.93 10.01 -14.11
C VAL A 114 -16.57 9.96 -13.41
N PHE A 115 -16.52 9.45 -12.17
CA PHE A 115 -15.33 9.53 -11.32
C PHE A 115 -14.09 8.86 -11.94
N ASN A 116 -14.29 7.80 -12.71
CA ASN A 116 -13.20 7.03 -13.31
C ASN A 116 -12.71 7.66 -14.63
N LEU A 117 -13.38 8.68 -15.18
CA LEU A 117 -13.01 9.33 -16.44
C LEU A 117 -11.77 10.21 -16.24
N VAL A 118 -10.68 9.88 -16.93
CA VAL A 118 -9.37 10.53 -16.77
C VAL A 118 -9.43 11.97 -17.25
N GLU A 119 -9.99 12.20 -18.45
CA GLU A 119 -10.02 13.52 -19.08
C GLU A 119 -11.03 14.47 -18.40
N TYR A 120 -12.05 13.93 -17.75
CA TYR A 120 -13.14 14.73 -17.18
C TYR A 120 -12.91 15.03 -15.69
N HIS A 121 -12.66 14.01 -14.87
CA HIS A 121 -12.62 14.15 -13.42
C HIS A 121 -11.19 14.22 -12.87
N LEU A 122 -10.32 13.30 -13.28
CA LEU A 122 -9.01 13.09 -12.64
C LEU A 122 -7.88 13.96 -13.22
N LYS A 123 -8.14 15.20 -13.67
CA LYS A 123 -7.23 16.09 -14.45
C LYS A 123 -5.87 16.44 -13.80
N LEU A 124 -5.02 15.44 -13.56
CA LEU A 124 -3.78 15.52 -12.79
C LEU A 124 -2.56 15.72 -13.70
N ARG A 125 -1.52 16.38 -13.17
CA ARG A 125 -0.29 16.70 -13.91
C ARG A 125 0.53 15.44 -14.21
N CYS A 126 0.51 14.46 -13.32
CA CYS A 126 1.24 13.20 -13.45
C CYS A 126 0.81 12.41 -14.70
N PHE A 127 -0.46 12.52 -15.12
CA PHE A 127 -0.95 11.91 -16.37
C PHE A 127 -0.34 12.49 -17.64
N ARG A 128 0.20 13.72 -17.58
CA ARG A 128 0.88 14.36 -18.71
C ARG A 128 2.31 13.85 -18.90
N ARG A 129 2.90 13.21 -17.89
CA ARG A 129 4.29 12.70 -17.92
C ARG A 129 4.46 11.50 -18.84
N CYS A 130 3.37 10.80 -19.19
CA CYS A 130 3.41 9.66 -20.10
C CYS A 130 2.09 9.57 -20.89
N ARG A 131 2.15 9.28 -22.20
CA ARG A 131 0.97 9.24 -23.10
C ARG A 131 0.65 7.87 -23.71
N ARG A 132 1.44 6.83 -23.42
CA ARG A 132 1.18 5.44 -23.85
C ARG A 132 0.08 4.81 -23.00
N ILE A 133 -1.17 5.10 -23.36
CA ILE A 133 -2.40 4.57 -22.72
C ILE A 133 -2.69 3.16 -23.24
N ILE A 134 -3.19 2.27 -22.38
CA ILE A 134 -3.56 0.90 -22.75
C ILE A 134 -4.75 0.96 -23.73
N PRO A 135 -4.68 0.28 -24.89
CA PRO A 135 -5.63 0.52 -25.99
C PRO A 135 -7.04 -0.03 -25.77
N ASN A 136 -7.22 -1.03 -24.89
CA ASN A 136 -8.50 -1.64 -24.58
C ASN A 136 -8.43 -2.51 -23.32
N TYR A 137 -9.59 -2.94 -22.83
CA TYR A 137 -9.70 -3.81 -21.66
C TYR A 137 -9.01 -5.17 -21.85
N LYS A 138 -9.05 -5.77 -23.05
CA LYS A 138 -8.39 -7.06 -23.33
C LYS A 138 -6.88 -6.98 -23.07
N THR A 139 -6.23 -5.90 -23.52
CA THR A 139 -4.81 -5.65 -23.22
C THR A 139 -4.58 -5.41 -21.73
N ALA A 140 -5.45 -4.65 -21.06
CA ALA A 140 -5.35 -4.43 -19.62
C ALA A 140 -5.45 -5.75 -18.84
N LYS A 141 -6.43 -6.60 -19.18
CA LYS A 141 -6.62 -7.93 -18.58
C LYS A 141 -5.42 -8.84 -18.81
N LYS A 142 -4.86 -8.87 -20.03
CA LYS A 142 -3.63 -9.63 -20.32
C LYS A 142 -2.46 -9.21 -19.42
N MET A 143 -2.29 -7.90 -19.19
CA MET A 143 -1.22 -7.38 -18.34
C MET A 143 -1.47 -7.69 -16.86
N PHE A 144 -2.72 -7.58 -16.41
CA PHE A 144 -3.13 -7.97 -15.06
C PHE A 144 -2.87 -9.45 -14.81
N ASP A 145 -3.28 -10.32 -15.73
CA ASP A 145 -3.08 -11.77 -15.63
C ASP A 145 -1.61 -12.11 -15.57
N PHE A 146 -0.79 -11.44 -16.40
CA PHE A 146 0.66 -11.62 -16.33
C PHE A 146 1.22 -11.19 -14.97
N CYS A 147 0.76 -10.09 -14.37
CA CYS A 147 1.17 -9.69 -13.02
C CYS A 147 0.75 -10.74 -11.98
N ALA A 148 -0.50 -11.22 -12.04
CA ALA A 148 -1.04 -12.24 -11.15
C ALA A 148 -0.29 -13.58 -11.27
N GLN A 149 0.15 -13.96 -12.47
CA GLN A 149 0.98 -15.15 -12.70
C GLN A 149 2.37 -15.06 -12.05
N GLN A 150 2.82 -13.87 -11.65
CA GLN A 150 4.06 -13.72 -10.87
C GLN A 150 3.83 -13.96 -9.38
N SER A 151 2.65 -14.41 -8.97
CA SER A 151 2.28 -14.61 -7.57
C SER A 151 3.12 -15.71 -6.90
N CYS A 152 3.66 -15.42 -5.71
CA CYS A 152 4.48 -16.38 -4.96
C CYS A 152 3.74 -17.68 -4.59
N ASN A 153 2.41 -17.65 -4.48
CA ASN A 153 1.62 -18.84 -4.15
C ASN A 153 1.51 -19.86 -5.30
N LEU A 154 1.93 -19.52 -6.53
CA LEU A 154 1.79 -20.40 -7.69
C LEU A 154 2.94 -21.41 -7.85
N GLY A 155 3.93 -21.43 -6.95
CA GLY A 155 5.03 -22.40 -6.96
C GLY A 155 6.09 -22.22 -8.07
N GLY A 156 5.82 -21.37 -9.07
CA GLY A 156 6.73 -21.07 -10.17
C GLY A 156 6.62 -22.05 -11.35
N PRO A 157 7.40 -21.84 -12.43
CA PRO A 157 8.43 -20.81 -12.61
C PRO A 157 7.84 -19.40 -12.80
N PHE A 158 8.55 -18.38 -12.32
CA PHE A 158 8.16 -16.97 -12.49
C PHE A 158 8.94 -16.34 -13.65
N SER A 159 8.28 -15.53 -14.47
CA SER A 159 8.96 -14.72 -15.50
C SER A 159 9.63 -13.47 -14.93
N VAL A 160 9.33 -13.14 -13.68
CA VAL A 160 9.82 -11.94 -12.98
C VAL A 160 10.25 -12.33 -11.57
N THR A 161 11.51 -12.04 -11.23
CA THR A 161 12.10 -12.33 -9.92
C THR A 161 12.37 -11.04 -9.13
N PRO A 162 12.13 -11.02 -7.80
CA PRO A 162 11.39 -12.03 -7.02
C PRO A 162 9.90 -12.07 -7.39
N CYS A 163 9.24 -13.18 -7.06
CA CYS A 163 7.78 -13.31 -7.16
C CYS A 163 7.07 -12.24 -6.32
N ILE A 164 5.79 -12.02 -6.60
CA ILE A 164 4.97 -11.00 -5.93
C ILE A 164 4.08 -11.69 -4.89
N PRO A 165 4.18 -11.40 -3.59
CA PRO A 165 3.46 -12.10 -2.53
C PRO A 165 2.02 -11.57 -2.40
N PHE A 166 1.18 -11.79 -3.42
CA PHE A 166 -0.22 -11.38 -3.38
C PHE A 166 -1.02 -12.09 -2.29
N GLN A 167 -0.60 -13.29 -1.89
CA GLN A 167 -1.23 -14.05 -0.81
C GLN A 167 -1.00 -13.46 0.59
N TYR A 168 -0.13 -12.46 0.73
CA TYR A 168 0.13 -11.73 1.97
C TYR A 168 -0.29 -10.27 1.83
N VAL A 169 -1.57 -9.98 2.07
CA VAL A 169 -2.14 -8.63 1.97
C VAL A 169 -2.08 -7.85 3.28
N ARG A 170 -1.59 -8.43 4.38
CA ARG A 170 -1.45 -7.71 5.66
C ARG A 170 -0.50 -6.51 5.57
N ASP A 171 0.54 -6.60 4.75
CA ASP A 171 1.51 -5.52 4.52
C ASP A 171 2.14 -5.63 3.12
N GLY A 172 3.01 -4.69 2.73
CA GLY A 172 3.85 -4.80 1.52
C GLY A 172 3.20 -4.36 0.21
N CYS A 173 2.05 -3.68 0.26
CA CYS A 173 1.36 -3.16 -0.93
C CYS A 173 2.26 -2.31 -1.81
N TYR A 174 3.08 -1.46 -1.19
CA TYR A 174 4.04 -0.58 -1.84
C TYR A 174 5.04 -1.35 -2.70
N ALA A 175 5.57 -2.47 -2.20
CA ALA A 175 6.50 -3.33 -2.93
C ALA A 175 5.80 -4.08 -4.07
N ARG A 176 4.60 -4.64 -3.82
CA ARG A 176 3.81 -5.30 -4.88
C ARG A 176 3.47 -4.34 -6.00
N ALA A 177 3.00 -3.14 -5.66
CA ALA A 177 2.66 -2.09 -6.60
C ALA A 177 3.88 -1.61 -7.39
N HIS A 178 5.04 -1.46 -6.75
CA HIS A 178 6.26 -1.07 -7.44
C HIS A 178 6.70 -2.15 -8.44
N LYS A 179 6.65 -3.43 -8.06
CA LYS A 179 7.01 -4.54 -8.97
C LYS A 179 6.04 -4.68 -10.14
N MET A 180 4.74 -4.54 -9.92
CA MET A 180 3.75 -4.50 -11.01
C MET A 180 3.98 -3.30 -11.93
N ARG A 181 4.33 -2.13 -11.38
CA ARG A 181 4.71 -0.95 -12.18
C ARG A 181 5.90 -1.27 -13.08
N TRP A 182 6.95 -1.93 -12.58
CA TRP A 182 8.08 -2.38 -13.43
C TRP A 182 7.61 -3.25 -14.59
N ILE A 183 6.73 -4.23 -14.35
CA ILE A 183 6.17 -5.08 -15.41
C ILE A 183 5.46 -4.21 -16.46
N ILE A 184 4.56 -3.33 -16.03
CA ILE A 184 3.75 -2.49 -16.92
C ILE A 184 4.64 -1.56 -17.76
N THR A 185 5.64 -0.92 -17.14
CA THR A 185 6.47 0.09 -17.80
C THR A 185 7.64 -0.50 -18.59
N THR A 186 8.19 -1.64 -18.17
CA THR A 186 9.39 -2.23 -18.78
C THR A 186 9.05 -3.34 -19.77
N LYS A 187 8.13 -4.24 -19.43
CA LYS A 187 7.72 -5.32 -20.34
C LYS A 187 6.71 -4.83 -21.38
N TYR A 188 5.68 -4.12 -20.95
CA TYR A 188 4.59 -3.69 -21.83
C TYR A 188 4.72 -2.26 -22.34
N ARG A 189 5.64 -1.46 -21.79
CA ARG A 189 5.95 -0.09 -22.24
C ARG A 189 4.73 0.85 -22.22
N TYR A 190 3.80 0.64 -21.28
CA TYR A 190 2.65 1.53 -21.05
C TYR A 190 2.87 2.43 -19.84
N CYS A 191 2.07 3.50 -19.75
CA CYS A 191 2.05 4.36 -18.59
C CYS A 191 1.47 3.65 -17.38
N CYS A 192 2.06 3.93 -16.22
CA CYS A 192 1.62 3.43 -14.94
C CYS A 192 1.80 4.54 -13.90
N GLU A 193 0.69 5.01 -13.37
CA GLU A 193 0.64 5.82 -12.18
C GLU A 193 0.48 4.92 -10.95
N LYS A 194 0.44 5.50 -9.76
CA LYS A 194 0.02 4.80 -8.53
C LYS A 194 -1.14 5.53 -7.91
N VAL A 195 -2.08 4.79 -7.34
CA VAL A 195 -3.10 5.35 -6.48
C VAL A 195 -2.92 4.86 -5.07
N PHE A 196 -2.93 5.79 -4.13
CA PHE A 196 -2.91 5.56 -2.70
C PHE A 196 -4.31 5.86 -2.15
N SER A 197 -4.87 4.97 -1.35
CA SER A 197 -6.02 5.23 -0.49
C SER A 197 -5.54 5.41 0.94
N PHE A 198 -6.25 6.22 1.72
CA PHE A 198 -5.84 6.60 3.08
C PHE A 198 -7.02 6.62 4.04
N ALA A 199 -6.75 6.21 5.27
CA ALA A 199 -7.65 6.32 6.41
C ALA A 199 -6.99 7.22 7.47
N ASN A 200 -6.84 8.50 7.13
CA ASN A 200 -6.04 9.45 7.90
C ASN A 200 -6.89 10.43 8.72
N GLN A 201 -8.15 10.08 9.01
CA GLN A 201 -9.04 10.87 9.86
C GLN A 201 -9.49 10.03 11.06
N ASN A 202 -9.48 10.62 12.25
CA ASN A 202 -9.96 9.99 13.49
C ASN A 202 -9.43 8.55 13.67
N ASN A 203 -10.34 7.58 13.84
CA ASN A 203 -10.07 6.15 13.98
C ASN A 203 -10.35 5.35 12.70
N ASP A 204 -10.44 6.04 11.55
CA ASP A 204 -10.70 5.40 10.27
C ASP A 204 -9.65 4.33 9.99
N ARG A 205 -10.08 3.28 9.30
CA ARG A 205 -9.17 2.29 8.73
C ARG A 205 -9.71 1.85 7.38
N LEU A 206 -8.79 1.49 6.50
CA LEU A 206 -9.13 0.68 5.34
C LEU A 206 -9.37 -0.73 5.86
N ALA A 207 -10.49 -1.35 5.52
CA ALA A 207 -10.83 -2.70 5.95
C ALA A 207 -11.32 -3.52 4.76
N VAL A 208 -10.74 -4.71 4.60
CA VAL A 208 -11.08 -5.66 3.55
C VAL A 208 -11.29 -7.05 4.13
N LYS A 209 -12.15 -7.84 3.50
CA LYS A 209 -12.20 -9.28 3.71
C LYS A 209 -11.31 -9.94 2.66
N ALA A 210 -10.28 -10.65 3.10
CA ALA A 210 -9.31 -11.27 2.21
C ALA A 210 -9.83 -12.62 1.66
N ASP A 211 -10.97 -12.60 0.97
CA ASP A 211 -11.67 -13.82 0.52
C ASP A 211 -10.78 -14.73 -0.35
N LYS A 212 -9.94 -14.13 -1.21
CA LYS A 212 -8.95 -14.88 -2.01
C LYS A 212 -7.91 -15.64 -1.18
N TRP A 213 -7.72 -15.26 0.08
CA TRP A 213 -6.61 -15.70 0.92
C TRP A 213 -7.07 -16.28 2.26
N GLY A 214 -8.27 -16.85 2.31
CA GLY A 214 -8.85 -17.51 3.49
C GLY A 214 -9.94 -16.72 4.21
N GLY A 215 -10.35 -15.56 3.70
CA GLY A 215 -11.58 -14.87 4.14
C GLY A 215 -11.51 -14.14 5.48
N CYS A 216 -10.32 -13.97 6.06
CA CYS A 216 -10.14 -13.17 7.27
C CYS A 216 -10.13 -11.65 6.97
N CYS A 217 -10.49 -10.87 7.97
CA CYS A 217 -10.45 -9.42 7.89
C CYS A 217 -9.04 -8.86 8.05
N VAL A 218 -8.71 -7.86 7.25
CA VAL A 218 -7.43 -7.16 7.26
C VAL A 218 -7.69 -5.65 7.28
N ALA A 219 -6.90 -4.94 8.07
CA ALA A 219 -6.99 -3.49 8.18
C ALA A 219 -5.66 -2.78 7.92
N TRP A 220 -5.74 -1.61 7.29
CA TRP A 220 -4.61 -0.76 6.93
C TRP A 220 -4.90 0.71 7.21
N TRP A 221 -3.85 1.52 7.33
CA TRP A 221 -3.99 2.99 7.34
C TRP A 221 -3.81 3.61 5.95
N TYR A 222 -3.10 2.94 5.05
CA TYR A 222 -3.09 3.25 3.62
C TYR A 222 -3.01 1.99 2.78
N HIS A 223 -3.39 2.06 1.51
CA HIS A 223 -3.13 1.01 0.54
C HIS A 223 -2.66 1.63 -0.77
N VAL A 224 -1.83 0.93 -1.55
CA VAL A 224 -1.34 1.44 -2.83
C VAL A 224 -1.29 0.35 -3.89
N VAL A 225 -1.72 0.71 -5.09
CA VAL A 225 -1.73 -0.16 -6.28
C VAL A 225 -1.32 0.62 -7.54
N PRO A 226 -0.86 -0.07 -8.59
CA PRO A 226 -0.73 0.51 -9.92
C PRO A 226 -2.08 1.03 -10.41
N LEU A 227 -2.06 2.26 -10.95
CA LEU A 227 -3.16 2.84 -11.68
C LEU A 227 -2.78 2.88 -13.16
N VAL A 228 -3.64 2.34 -14.01
CA VAL A 228 -3.48 2.34 -15.46
C VAL A 228 -4.66 3.07 -16.11
N ARG A 229 -4.36 3.70 -17.24
CA ARG A 229 -5.37 4.34 -18.09
C ARG A 229 -5.70 3.39 -19.23
N VAL A 230 -6.98 3.09 -19.41
CA VAL A 230 -7.47 2.14 -20.42
C VAL A 230 -8.46 2.85 -21.34
N ARG A 231 -8.22 2.80 -22.65
CA ARG A 231 -9.16 3.33 -23.64
C ARG A 231 -10.38 2.43 -23.77
N LEU A 232 -11.57 3.02 -23.66
CA LEU A 232 -12.83 2.42 -24.07
C LEU A 232 -13.25 3.06 -25.39
N ARG A 233 -13.61 2.25 -26.39
CA ARG A 233 -14.07 2.72 -27.69
C ARG A 233 -15.58 2.56 -27.81
N PHE A 234 -16.24 3.60 -28.28
CA PHE A 234 -17.67 3.66 -28.56
C PHE A 234 -17.85 4.21 -29.97
N GLY A 235 -17.87 3.32 -30.96
CA GLY A 235 -17.81 3.72 -32.38
C GLY A 235 -16.54 4.52 -32.68
N ARG A 236 -16.70 5.78 -33.13
CA ARG A 236 -15.60 6.71 -33.42
C ARG A 236 -15.03 7.42 -32.20
N PHE A 237 -15.73 7.37 -31.05
CA PHE A 237 -15.31 8.04 -29.84
C PHE A 237 -14.46 7.12 -28.95
N SER A 238 -13.50 7.69 -28.24
CA SER A 238 -12.77 6.96 -27.20
C SER A 238 -12.56 7.81 -25.97
N ILE A 239 -12.76 7.20 -24.81
CA ILE A 239 -12.51 7.81 -23.48
C ILE A 239 -11.47 6.97 -22.74
N ALA A 240 -10.65 7.58 -21.90
CA ALA A 240 -9.76 6.83 -21.02
C ALA A 240 -10.39 6.71 -19.63
N VAL A 241 -10.47 5.48 -19.13
CA VAL A 241 -10.89 5.19 -17.77
C VAL A 241 -9.70 4.79 -16.90
N ALA A 242 -9.72 5.21 -15.64
CA ALA A 242 -8.76 4.83 -14.64
C ALA A 242 -9.13 3.48 -14.03
N MET A 243 -8.24 2.50 -14.19
CA MET A 243 -8.38 1.15 -13.64
C MET A 243 -7.18 0.81 -12.76
N VAL A 244 -7.38 -0.02 -11.75
CA VAL A 244 -6.30 -0.50 -10.88
C VAL A 244 -5.97 -1.95 -11.16
N PHE A 245 -4.70 -2.30 -10.95
CA PHE A 245 -4.25 -3.68 -10.94
C PHE A 245 -3.95 -4.11 -9.51
N ASP A 246 -4.83 -4.92 -8.92
CA ASP A 246 -4.62 -5.44 -7.57
C ASP A 246 -4.98 -6.93 -7.47
N PRO A 247 -4.09 -7.84 -7.89
CA PRO A 247 -4.29 -9.27 -7.74
C PRO A 247 -4.43 -9.75 -6.29
N GLY A 248 -4.03 -8.92 -5.31
CA GLY A 248 -4.21 -9.21 -3.89
C GLY A 248 -5.66 -9.09 -3.44
N MET A 249 -6.49 -8.31 -4.13
CA MET A 249 -7.90 -8.12 -3.79
C MET A 249 -8.87 -8.60 -4.89
N PHE A 250 -8.44 -8.65 -6.15
CA PHE A 250 -9.32 -8.91 -7.31
C PHE A 250 -8.71 -9.95 -8.27
N ASP A 251 -9.55 -10.47 -9.16
CA ASP A 251 -9.15 -11.42 -10.24
C ASP A 251 -9.07 -10.78 -11.63
N LYS A 252 -9.32 -9.46 -11.70
CA LYS A 252 -9.29 -8.70 -12.95
C LYS A 252 -8.97 -7.22 -12.66
N PRO A 253 -8.59 -6.43 -13.67
CA PRO A 253 -8.60 -4.98 -13.54
C PRO A 253 -9.99 -4.51 -13.14
N VAL A 254 -10.05 -3.62 -12.13
CA VAL A 254 -11.28 -2.99 -11.68
C VAL A 254 -11.16 -1.47 -11.78
N LEU A 255 -12.30 -0.77 -11.82
CA LEU A 255 -12.32 0.69 -11.80
C LEU A 255 -11.74 1.22 -10.48
N LEU A 256 -11.19 2.43 -10.51
CA LEU A 256 -10.66 3.08 -9.30
C LEU A 256 -11.71 3.16 -8.18
N SER A 257 -12.92 3.61 -8.50
CA SER A 257 -14.06 3.66 -7.58
C SER A 257 -14.38 2.29 -6.95
N THR A 258 -14.40 1.21 -7.73
CA THR A 258 -14.61 -0.16 -7.23
C THR A 258 -13.53 -0.57 -6.23
N TRP A 259 -12.27 -0.22 -6.49
CA TRP A 259 -11.16 -0.50 -5.58
C TRP A 259 -11.22 0.30 -4.29
N LEU A 260 -11.63 1.58 -4.35
CA LEU A 260 -11.86 2.39 -3.14
C LEU A 260 -13.00 1.78 -2.30
N ALA A 261 -14.13 1.45 -2.92
CA ALA A 261 -15.28 0.88 -2.22
C ALA A 261 -15.00 -0.45 -1.53
N ALA A 262 -14.18 -1.31 -2.14
CA ALA A 262 -13.81 -2.59 -1.54
C ALA A 262 -13.05 -2.47 -0.21
N GLN A 263 -12.48 -1.29 0.07
CA GLN A 263 -11.71 -0.99 1.29
C GLN A 263 -12.57 -0.38 2.42
N GLU A 264 -13.87 -0.17 2.18
CA GLU A 264 -14.84 0.25 3.20
C GLU A 264 -15.70 -0.93 3.68
N ASN A 265 -15.10 -2.12 3.87
CA ASN A 265 -15.85 -3.28 4.33
C ASN A 265 -16.22 -3.18 5.82
N THR A 266 -17.45 -2.73 6.09
CA THR A 266 -17.96 -2.52 7.45
C THR A 266 -18.17 -3.81 8.24
N ALA A 267 -18.31 -4.96 7.57
CA ALA A 267 -18.35 -6.26 8.24
C ALA A 267 -16.99 -6.62 8.87
N CYS A 268 -15.89 -6.04 8.37
CA CYS A 268 -14.56 -6.20 8.96
C CYS A 268 -14.22 -5.13 10.00
N SER A 269 -14.83 -3.95 9.94
CA SER A 269 -14.63 -2.87 10.90
C SER A 269 -15.72 -1.82 10.77
N SER A 270 -16.37 -1.44 11.88
CA SER A 270 -17.33 -0.33 11.88
C SER A 270 -16.70 1.02 11.46
N ASN A 271 -15.39 1.18 11.65
CA ASN A 271 -14.62 2.36 11.23
C ASN A 271 -14.01 2.20 9.82
N ALA A 272 -14.54 1.29 8.99
CA ALA A 272 -14.07 1.11 7.63
C ALA A 272 -14.41 2.33 6.77
N HIS A 273 -13.41 3.16 6.45
CA HIS A 273 -13.60 4.39 5.70
C HIS A 273 -12.34 4.80 4.93
N VAL A 274 -12.51 5.15 3.66
CA VAL A 274 -11.47 5.73 2.80
C VAL A 274 -11.64 7.24 2.83
N SER A 275 -10.92 7.88 3.74
CA SER A 275 -11.00 9.33 3.96
C SER A 275 -10.42 10.17 2.81
N MET A 276 -9.39 9.65 2.13
CA MET A 276 -8.67 10.35 1.07
C MET A 276 -8.07 9.37 0.06
N TYR A 277 -7.80 9.86 -1.14
CA TYR A 277 -6.96 9.17 -2.10
C TYR A 277 -5.95 10.13 -2.76
N SER A 278 -4.89 9.58 -3.32
CA SER A 278 -3.83 10.34 -3.99
C SER A 278 -3.33 9.57 -5.19
N ILE A 279 -3.40 10.18 -6.38
CA ILE A 279 -2.83 9.60 -7.59
C ILE A 279 -1.49 10.27 -7.85
N GLN A 280 -0.43 9.48 -7.88
CA GLN A 280 0.94 9.93 -7.98
C GLN A 280 1.62 9.36 -9.23
N PRO A 281 2.71 9.99 -9.70
CA PRO A 281 3.61 9.38 -10.67
C PRO A 281 3.99 7.95 -10.26
N GLY A 282 4.19 7.08 -11.25
CA GLY A 282 4.54 5.68 -11.01
C GLY A 282 5.80 5.46 -10.17
N SER A 283 6.67 6.45 -10.01
CA SER A 283 7.86 6.38 -9.15
C SER A 283 7.57 6.48 -7.65
N ALA A 284 6.41 6.99 -7.23
CA ALA A 284 6.02 7.02 -5.82
C ALA A 284 6.05 5.60 -5.22
N TYR A 285 6.57 5.46 -4.00
CA TYR A 285 6.76 4.16 -3.36
C TYR A 285 5.90 4.01 -2.10
N THR A 286 6.23 4.73 -1.02
CA THR A 286 5.42 4.80 0.21
C THR A 286 5.00 6.24 0.50
N PRO A 287 3.95 6.49 1.29
CA PRO A 287 3.80 7.79 1.93
C PRO A 287 5.03 8.08 2.79
N ALA A 288 5.38 9.36 2.91
CA ALA A 288 6.46 9.86 3.77
C ALA A 288 5.90 10.72 4.93
N ASN A 289 4.58 10.87 5.02
CA ASN A 289 3.88 11.47 6.14
C ASN A 289 2.43 10.96 6.23
N TYR A 290 1.82 11.13 7.40
CA TYR A 290 0.41 10.80 7.63
C TYR A 290 -0.56 11.74 6.90
N ALA A 291 -0.15 12.95 6.51
CA ALA A 291 -1.00 13.83 5.73
C ALA A 291 -1.22 13.31 4.29
N GLY A 292 -0.44 12.34 3.83
CA GLY A 292 -0.47 11.84 2.45
C GLY A 292 -0.02 12.89 1.44
N THR A 293 0.83 13.84 1.83
CA THR A 293 1.30 14.95 0.97
C THR A 293 2.77 14.80 0.57
N ALA A 294 3.50 13.88 1.18
CA ALA A 294 4.87 13.55 0.82
C ALA A 294 4.98 12.05 0.54
N PHE A 295 5.85 11.66 -0.39
CA PHE A 295 6.06 10.28 -0.80
C PHE A 295 7.54 9.98 -0.95
N SER A 296 7.94 8.75 -0.65
CA SER A 296 9.27 8.23 -0.96
C SER A 296 9.31 7.66 -2.39
N THR A 297 10.51 7.32 -2.85
CA THR A 297 10.76 6.59 -4.10
C THR A 297 11.72 5.42 -3.85
N ASP A 298 11.74 4.45 -4.76
CA ASP A 298 12.68 3.30 -4.73
C ASP A 298 13.18 3.02 -6.15
N PRO A 299 14.01 3.92 -6.72
CA PRO A 299 14.36 3.88 -8.15
C PRO A 299 15.11 2.60 -8.55
N SER A 300 15.89 2.01 -7.64
CA SER A 300 16.67 0.79 -7.86
C SER A 300 15.91 -0.49 -7.53
N TYR A 301 14.66 -0.41 -7.06
CA TYR A 301 13.86 -1.55 -6.60
C TYR A 301 14.50 -2.33 -5.45
N THR A 302 15.42 -1.72 -4.72
CA THR A 302 16.17 -2.41 -3.65
C THR A 302 15.25 -2.71 -2.48
N ALA A 303 14.51 -1.69 -2.00
CA ALA A 303 13.55 -1.86 -0.92
C ALA A 303 12.36 -2.76 -1.37
N THR A 304 11.97 -2.62 -2.63
CA THR A 304 10.94 -3.46 -3.26
C THR A 304 11.34 -4.92 -3.19
N ASN A 305 12.48 -5.30 -3.77
CA ASN A 305 12.91 -6.68 -3.85
C ASN A 305 13.16 -7.27 -2.44
N ALA A 306 13.75 -6.50 -1.52
CA ALA A 306 13.94 -6.93 -0.14
C ALA A 306 12.60 -7.28 0.54
N THR A 307 11.58 -6.44 0.39
CA THR A 307 10.24 -6.69 0.94
C THR A 307 9.58 -7.92 0.30
N LEU A 308 9.65 -8.05 -1.03
CA LEU A 308 9.06 -9.20 -1.74
C LEU A 308 9.71 -10.53 -1.31
N ILE A 309 11.04 -10.55 -1.16
CA ILE A 309 11.79 -11.72 -0.69
C ILE A 309 11.39 -12.06 0.75
N ALA A 310 11.30 -11.05 1.63
CA ALA A 310 10.91 -11.27 3.01
C ALA A 310 9.48 -11.83 3.14
N TYR A 311 8.56 -11.42 2.25
CA TYR A 311 7.15 -11.79 2.34
C TYR A 311 6.74 -12.98 1.47
N LYS A 312 7.66 -13.56 0.68
CA LYS A 312 7.35 -14.60 -0.32
C LYS A 312 6.62 -15.83 0.23
N ASN A 313 6.95 -16.23 1.47
CA ASN A 313 6.40 -17.42 2.13
C ASN A 313 5.29 -17.09 3.15
N LEU A 314 4.89 -15.83 3.24
CA LEU A 314 3.86 -15.40 4.19
C LEU A 314 2.47 -15.57 3.58
N THR A 315 1.47 -15.80 4.44
CA THR A 315 0.05 -15.88 4.08
C THR A 315 -0.78 -14.93 4.95
N THR A 316 -1.89 -14.45 4.40
CA THR A 316 -2.75 -13.46 5.07
C THR A 316 -3.53 -14.11 6.21
N CYS A 317 -4.30 -15.15 5.88
CA CYS A 317 -5.12 -15.85 6.85
C CYS A 317 -4.43 -17.17 7.27
N PRO A 318 -4.67 -17.62 8.51
CA PRO A 318 -4.11 -18.87 9.03
C PRO A 318 -4.43 -20.11 8.22
#